data_AF-A0A519IF56-F1
#
_entry.id   AF-A0A519IF56-F1
#
_cell.length_a   1.000
_cell.length_b   1.000
_cell.length_c   1.000
_cell.angle_alpha   90.00
_cell.angle_beta   90.00
_cell.angle_gamma   90.00
#
_symmetry.space_group_name_H-M   'P 1'
#
loop_
_entity.id
_entity.type
_entity.pdbx_description
1 polymer ?
#
loop_
_entity_poly.entity_id
_entity_poly.type
_entity_poly.pdbx_seq_one_letter_code
_entity_poly.pdbx_strand_id
1 'polypeptide(L)'
;MTRVLLAACLMLVSLSAWPQADPTEPVRRARQPVQRGAAEPTASATPTPSSAGTPIPFVDAHVHLNSLPMQLELMARWGASHAVVFWGGRSSNESVAEAARQHPGVLIPFASISPERTAYRPQWEQHSGELLKQLDTLLATGVYKGIGEISVAHFPSTGFAETDFGVTGPMMIGILELARQYKVPVMVHVESTRMAELSQLLQRFPDVPVIWAHGGYTPLFLARRMLEQHPNLYYELSARTWPHHPRSPDYTILRDGARVWPEWLALIEEKPGRFLVGTDASHRSAASDDSKYASVQGCLAQLSPPAREQVARGTLLRLVGMGP
;
A
#
# COMPACT_ATOMS: atom_id res chain seq x y z
N MET A 1 -47.08 -53.53 -43.93
CA MET A 1 -46.11 -53.76 -45.01
C MET A 1 -44.86 -52.92 -44.73
N THR A 2 -43.70 -53.56 -44.66
CA THR A 2 -42.34 -53.02 -44.97
C THR A 2 -41.76 -51.94 -44.03
N ARG A 3 -40.88 -52.30 -43.07
CA ARG A 3 -39.39 -52.10 -43.02
C ARG A 3 -38.96 -50.62 -43.09
N VAL A 4 -38.06 -50.12 -42.22
CA VAL A 4 -36.59 -50.26 -42.32
C VAL A 4 -35.87 -50.09 -40.95
N LEU A 5 -34.82 -50.92 -40.75
CA LEU A 5 -33.80 -50.91 -39.69
C LEU A 5 -32.74 -49.81 -39.90
N LEU A 6 -32.05 -49.40 -38.82
CA LEU A 6 -30.57 -49.26 -38.70
C LEU A 6 -30.28 -48.95 -37.21
N ALA A 7 -29.75 -49.84 -36.37
CA ALA A 7 -28.38 -50.36 -36.24
C ALA A 7 -27.32 -49.34 -35.71
N ALA A 8 -26.95 -49.56 -34.44
CA ALA A 8 -25.63 -49.47 -33.78
C ALA A 8 -24.87 -48.13 -33.67
N CYS A 9 -24.53 -47.76 -32.42
CA CYS A 9 -23.14 -47.78 -31.93
C CYS A 9 -23.07 -47.58 -30.40
N LEU A 10 -22.47 -48.56 -29.72
CA LEU A 10 -22.00 -48.48 -28.34
C LEU A 10 -20.77 -47.56 -28.25
N MET A 11 -20.70 -46.72 -27.22
CA MET A 11 -19.44 -46.46 -26.51
C MET A 11 -19.70 -46.39 -25.01
N LEU A 12 -19.03 -47.28 -24.29
CA LEU A 12 -18.92 -47.35 -22.84
C LEU A 12 -17.90 -46.31 -22.36
N VAL A 13 -18.29 -45.48 -21.39
CA VAL A 13 -17.34 -44.90 -20.43
C VAL A 13 -17.95 -45.06 -19.04
N SER A 14 -17.23 -45.81 -18.22
CA SER A 14 -17.54 -46.17 -16.84
C SER A 14 -17.46 -44.96 -15.91
N LEU A 15 -18.55 -44.65 -15.22
CA LEU A 15 -18.58 -43.79 -14.04
C LEU A 15 -18.65 -44.68 -12.80
N SER A 16 -17.56 -44.73 -12.04
CA SER A 16 -17.45 -45.46 -10.79
C SER A 16 -18.37 -44.85 -9.74
N ALA A 17 -19.30 -45.65 -9.24
CA ALA A 17 -20.28 -45.30 -8.22
C ALA A 17 -19.63 -44.96 -6.87
N TRP A 18 -20.15 -43.92 -6.23
CA TRP A 18 -19.92 -43.62 -4.82
C TRP A 18 -20.76 -44.57 -3.96
N PRO A 19 -20.19 -45.24 -2.94
CA PRO A 19 -21.01 -45.99 -1.98
C PRO A 19 -21.60 -45.06 -0.92
N GLN A 20 -22.93 -45.07 -0.81
CA GLN A 20 -23.66 -44.60 0.38
C GLN A 20 -23.34 -45.52 1.56
N ALA A 21 -23.09 -44.94 2.73
CA ALA A 21 -22.96 -45.67 3.99
C ALA A 21 -23.93 -45.10 5.04
N ASP A 22 -24.61 -46.05 5.69
CA ASP A 22 -25.63 -45.95 6.75
C ASP A 22 -25.13 -45.25 8.03
N PRO A 23 -25.98 -44.54 8.81
CA PRO A 23 -25.57 -43.86 10.02
C PRO A 23 -25.82 -44.75 11.26
N THR A 24 -24.75 -45.30 11.84
CA THR A 24 -24.78 -45.78 13.24
C THR A 24 -23.46 -45.40 13.94
N GLU A 25 -23.59 -44.74 15.11
CA GLU A 25 -22.51 -44.34 16.03
C GLU A 25 -21.56 -45.51 16.40
N PRO A 26 -20.30 -45.22 16.81
CA PRO A 26 -20.03 -45.25 18.25
C PRO A 26 -18.93 -44.28 18.78
N VAL A 27 -19.20 -43.78 20.00
CA VAL A 27 -18.32 -43.75 21.19
C VAL A 27 -17.04 -42.90 21.14
N ARG A 28 -17.12 -41.77 21.86
CA ARG A 28 -15.98 -41.02 22.41
C ARG A 28 -15.10 -41.91 23.29
N ARG A 29 -13.83 -42.08 22.92
CA ARG A 29 -12.75 -42.48 23.84
C ARG A 29 -11.82 -41.31 24.09
N ALA A 30 -11.78 -40.87 25.35
CA ALA A 30 -10.82 -39.91 25.86
C ALA A 30 -9.39 -40.44 25.67
N ARG A 31 -8.50 -39.65 25.07
CA ARG A 31 -7.06 -39.92 25.02
C ARG A 31 -6.39 -39.26 26.23
N GLN A 32 -5.68 -40.07 27.01
CA GLN A 32 -4.84 -39.64 28.13
C GLN A 32 -3.67 -38.76 27.64
N PRO A 33 -3.20 -37.79 28.45
CA PRO A 33 -2.05 -36.96 28.11
C PRO A 33 -0.73 -37.73 28.30
N VAL A 34 0.11 -37.69 27.27
CA VAL A 34 1.49 -38.19 27.33
C VAL A 34 2.35 -37.12 28.01
N GLN A 35 2.91 -37.46 29.18
CA GLN A 35 3.96 -36.67 29.82
C GLN A 35 5.23 -36.71 28.96
N ARG A 36 5.68 -35.56 28.45
CA ARG A 36 7.05 -35.37 27.94
C ARG A 36 7.84 -34.62 29.00
N GLY A 37 8.99 -35.18 29.36
CA GLY A 37 9.90 -34.66 30.39
C GLY A 37 10.36 -33.24 30.08
N ALA A 38 10.46 -32.44 31.14
CA ALA A 38 11.00 -31.09 31.12
C ALA A 38 12.52 -31.16 30.89
N ALA A 39 12.96 -30.63 29.75
CA ALA A 39 14.34 -30.16 29.58
C ALA A 39 14.35 -28.66 29.84
N GLU A 40 15.22 -28.21 30.75
CA GLU A 40 15.43 -26.81 31.09
C GLU A 40 15.81 -26.01 29.83
N PRO A 41 15.22 -24.81 29.59
CA PRO A 41 15.67 -23.94 28.52
C PRO A 41 17.00 -23.31 28.94
N THR A 42 18.08 -23.70 28.26
CA THR A 42 19.33 -22.94 28.25
C THR A 42 19.02 -21.52 27.77
N ALA A 43 19.40 -20.53 28.59
CA ALA A 43 19.21 -19.12 28.30
C ALA A 43 19.93 -18.76 26.98
N SER A 44 19.16 -18.69 25.91
CA SER A 44 19.57 -18.06 24.66
C SER A 44 19.84 -16.59 24.95
N ALA A 45 21.10 -16.20 24.86
CA ALA A 45 21.52 -14.82 24.95
C ALA A 45 20.72 -14.00 23.94
N THR A 46 19.88 -13.10 24.44
CA THR A 46 19.20 -12.10 23.64
C THR A 46 20.27 -11.30 22.90
N PRO A 47 20.21 -11.17 21.57
CA PRO A 47 21.16 -10.31 20.88
C PRO A 47 20.95 -8.88 21.37
N THR A 48 21.95 -8.36 22.07
CA THR A 48 22.06 -6.95 22.43
C THR A 48 21.87 -6.12 21.15
N PRO A 49 21.01 -5.08 21.13
CA PRO A 49 20.94 -4.21 19.97
C PRO A 49 22.31 -3.58 19.75
N SER A 50 22.93 -3.93 18.63
CA SER A 50 24.12 -3.28 18.10
C SER A 50 23.91 -1.76 18.14
N SER A 51 24.94 -1.03 18.56
CA SER A 51 25.00 0.43 18.60
C SER A 51 24.24 1.03 17.40
N ALA A 52 23.13 1.71 17.67
CA ALA A 52 22.33 2.34 16.64
C ALA A 52 23.21 3.34 15.88
N GLY A 53 23.60 2.99 14.66
CA GLY A 53 24.21 3.95 13.74
C GLY A 53 23.25 5.12 13.50
N THR A 54 23.78 6.25 13.04
CA THR A 54 22.96 7.39 12.64
C THR A 54 21.86 6.93 11.67
N PRO A 55 20.58 7.24 11.93
CA PRO A 55 19.49 6.85 11.04
C PRO A 55 19.75 7.31 9.59
N ILE A 56 19.40 6.47 8.62
CA ILE A 56 19.51 6.81 7.20
C ILE A 56 18.50 7.93 6.90
N PRO A 57 18.92 9.10 6.41
CA PRO A 57 17.99 10.17 6.07
C PRO A 57 17.03 9.74 4.96
N PHE A 58 15.74 10.00 5.14
CA PHE A 58 14.72 9.68 4.13
C PHE A 58 13.61 10.73 4.06
N VAL A 59 12.75 10.62 3.06
CA VAL A 59 11.48 11.33 2.94
C VAL A 59 10.37 10.33 3.17
N ASP A 60 9.54 10.57 4.17
CA ASP A 60 8.37 9.74 4.43
C ASP A 60 7.29 10.03 3.38
N ALA A 61 7.06 9.10 2.46
CA ALA A 61 6.11 9.28 1.37
C ALA A 61 4.63 9.21 1.80
N HIS A 62 4.31 8.78 3.03
CA HIS A 62 2.94 8.38 3.36
C HIS A 62 2.58 8.69 4.82
N VAL A 63 1.91 9.82 5.06
CA VAL A 63 1.45 10.23 6.41
C VAL A 63 0.03 10.79 6.40
N HIS A 64 -0.86 10.13 7.14
CA HIS A 64 -2.15 10.70 7.54
C HIS A 64 -1.96 11.58 8.78
N LEU A 65 -1.83 12.90 8.57
CA LEU A 65 -1.39 13.84 9.60
C LEU A 65 -2.49 14.13 10.63
N ASN A 66 -2.58 13.29 11.66
CA ASN A 66 -3.53 13.43 12.78
C ASN A 66 -2.90 14.02 14.06
N SER A 67 -1.57 14.17 14.11
CA SER A 67 -0.84 14.82 15.20
C SER A 67 0.48 15.38 14.69
N LEU A 68 0.56 16.69 14.50
CA LEU A 68 1.79 17.37 14.07
C LEU A 68 2.95 17.18 15.06
N PRO A 69 2.78 17.35 16.40
CA PRO A 69 3.88 17.16 17.34
C PRO A 69 4.46 15.74 17.30
N MET A 70 3.60 14.73 17.20
CA MET A 70 4.03 13.33 17.13
C MET A 70 4.79 13.04 15.84
N GLN A 71 4.30 13.55 14.70
CA GLN A 71 4.99 13.40 13.42
C GLN A 71 6.41 13.99 13.49
N LEU A 72 6.55 15.23 13.97
CA LEU A 72 7.86 15.89 14.05
C LEU A 72 8.82 15.18 15.01
N GLU A 73 8.32 14.67 16.14
CA GLU A 73 9.13 13.89 17.10
C GLU A 73 9.67 12.60 16.45
N LEU A 74 8.80 11.84 15.78
CA LEU A 74 9.20 10.60 15.11
C LEU A 74 10.15 10.86 13.94
N MET A 75 9.89 11.91 13.15
CA MET A 75 10.79 12.33 12.07
C MET A 75 12.20 12.63 12.60
N ALA A 76 12.30 13.42 13.67
CA ALA A 76 13.58 13.78 14.30
C ALA A 76 14.31 12.54 14.87
N ARG A 77 13.58 11.62 15.49
CA ARG A 77 14.14 10.38 16.05
C ARG A 77 14.69 9.45 14.98
N TRP A 78 14.00 9.33 13.86
CA TRP A 78 14.25 8.30 12.85
C TRP A 78 14.88 8.81 11.55
N GLY A 79 15.24 10.09 11.50
CA GLY A 79 15.93 10.69 10.35
C GLY A 79 15.05 10.97 9.14
N ALA A 80 13.73 11.05 9.29
CA ALA A 80 12.89 11.54 8.21
C ALA A 80 13.08 13.06 8.08
N SER A 81 13.69 13.47 6.98
CA SER A 81 13.98 14.87 6.67
C SER A 81 12.74 15.62 6.17
N HIS A 82 11.84 14.91 5.50
CA HIS A 82 10.60 15.44 4.95
C HIS A 82 9.49 14.41 5.11
N ALA A 83 8.24 14.85 5.01
CA ALA A 83 7.08 13.97 4.96
C ALA A 83 6.03 14.48 3.99
N VAL A 84 5.55 13.62 3.09
CA VAL A 84 4.29 13.83 2.37
C VAL A 84 3.16 13.59 3.35
N VAL A 85 2.34 14.64 3.54
CA VAL A 85 1.24 14.65 4.51
C VAL A 85 -0.08 14.91 3.80
N PHE A 86 -1.11 14.19 4.21
CA PHE A 86 -2.48 14.36 3.71
C PHE A 86 -3.50 14.27 4.84
N TRP A 87 -4.74 14.58 4.47
CA TRP A 87 -5.91 14.48 5.34
C TRP A 87 -5.93 13.11 6.03
N GLY A 88 -5.94 13.09 7.38
CA GLY A 88 -6.20 11.92 8.22
C GLY A 88 -7.52 12.04 9.02
N GLY A 89 -7.90 11.01 9.79
CA GLY A 89 -9.17 10.99 10.53
C GLY A 89 -9.43 12.14 11.53
N ARG A 90 -8.43 12.94 11.89
CA ARG A 90 -8.53 14.10 12.80
C ARG A 90 -7.96 15.40 12.22
N SER A 91 -7.78 15.46 10.91
CA SER A 91 -7.29 16.64 10.21
C SER A 91 -8.13 16.95 8.98
N SER A 92 -7.76 17.98 8.24
CA SER A 92 -8.39 18.37 6.98
C SER A 92 -7.34 18.82 5.97
N ASN A 93 -7.75 19.07 4.71
CA ASN A 93 -6.86 19.69 3.73
C ASN A 93 -6.29 21.03 4.25
N GLU A 94 -7.12 21.83 4.90
CA GLU A 94 -6.74 23.15 5.42
C GLU A 94 -5.75 23.05 6.57
N SER A 95 -5.96 22.13 7.53
CA SER A 95 -5.03 21.97 8.65
C SER A 95 -3.70 21.36 8.21
N VAL A 96 -3.71 20.50 7.19
CA VAL A 96 -2.49 19.96 6.57
C VAL A 96 -1.70 21.07 5.85
N ALA A 97 -2.37 21.92 5.10
CA ALA A 97 -1.74 23.08 4.47
C ALA A 97 -1.18 24.07 5.51
N GLU A 98 -1.88 24.28 6.61
CA GLU A 98 -1.39 25.12 7.71
C GLU A 98 -0.14 24.54 8.37
N ALA A 99 -0.13 23.23 8.66
CA ALA A 99 1.06 22.56 9.17
C ALA A 99 2.25 22.70 8.22
N ALA A 100 2.02 22.58 6.91
CA ALA A 100 3.07 22.78 5.90
C ALA A 100 3.58 24.22 5.83
N ARG A 101 2.72 25.23 6.04
CA ARG A 101 3.14 26.64 6.16
C ARG A 101 4.01 26.90 7.38
N GLN A 102 3.72 26.23 8.49
CA GLN A 102 4.50 26.34 9.73
C GLN A 102 5.85 25.61 9.64
N HIS A 103 5.95 24.60 8.77
CA HIS A 103 7.15 23.78 8.56
C HIS A 103 7.53 23.72 7.07
N PRO A 104 7.86 24.87 6.45
CA PRO A 104 8.13 24.94 5.03
C PRO A 104 9.36 24.11 4.66
N GLY A 105 9.25 23.32 3.60
CA GLY A 105 10.33 22.44 3.17
C GLY A 105 10.53 21.21 4.05
N VAL A 106 9.70 20.98 5.07
CA VAL A 106 9.72 19.74 5.87
C VAL A 106 8.45 18.92 5.59
N LEU A 107 7.29 19.57 5.61
CA LEU A 107 6.02 18.91 5.30
C LEU A 107 5.57 19.26 3.89
N ILE A 108 5.20 18.23 3.11
CA ILE A 108 4.84 18.30 1.69
C ILE A 108 3.35 17.96 1.59
N PRO A 109 2.46 18.96 1.52
CA PRO A 109 1.03 18.71 1.59
C PRO A 109 0.49 18.13 0.28
N PHE A 110 -0.25 17.04 0.37
CA PHE A 110 -1.06 16.50 -0.72
C PHE A 110 -2.53 16.79 -0.44
N ALA A 111 -3.26 17.26 -1.46
CA ALA A 111 -4.69 17.49 -1.34
C ALA A 111 -5.44 16.16 -1.48
N SER A 112 -6.38 15.87 -0.58
CA SER A 112 -7.20 14.66 -0.66
C SER A 112 -8.68 14.99 -0.78
N ILE A 113 -9.34 14.33 -1.72
CA ILE A 113 -10.80 14.24 -1.81
C ILE A 113 -11.26 12.78 -1.71
N SER A 114 -10.54 11.96 -0.94
CA SER A 114 -10.74 10.51 -0.89
C SER A 114 -12.15 10.10 -0.45
N PRO A 115 -12.75 9.07 -1.08
CA PRO A 115 -14.10 8.56 -0.75
C PRO A 115 -14.18 7.86 0.62
N GLU A 116 -13.05 7.57 1.26
CA GLU A 116 -13.01 7.07 2.64
C GLU A 116 -13.49 8.14 3.64
N ARG A 117 -13.46 9.41 3.24
CA ARG A 117 -14.00 10.51 4.03
C ARG A 117 -15.51 10.51 3.89
N THR A 118 -16.22 10.35 5.00
CA THR A 118 -17.68 10.40 5.04
C THR A 118 -18.23 11.67 4.39
N ALA A 119 -17.50 12.79 4.49
CA ALA A 119 -17.86 14.07 3.88
C ALA A 119 -17.79 14.08 2.33
N TYR A 120 -17.09 13.14 1.70
CA TYR A 120 -16.88 13.08 0.25
C TYR A 120 -17.50 11.85 -0.42
N ARG A 121 -17.81 10.80 0.33
CA ARG A 121 -18.41 9.58 -0.24
C ARG A 121 -19.67 9.84 -1.08
N PRO A 122 -20.67 10.62 -0.64
CA PRO A 122 -21.86 10.89 -1.46
C PRO A 122 -21.52 11.57 -2.80
N GLN A 123 -20.52 12.44 -2.82
CA GLN A 123 -20.06 13.14 -4.02
C GLN A 123 -19.34 12.20 -4.98
N TRP A 124 -18.66 11.17 -4.48
CA TRP A 124 -18.09 10.11 -5.31
C TRP A 124 -19.17 9.25 -5.96
N GLU A 125 -20.21 8.87 -5.19
CA GLU A 125 -21.38 8.12 -5.68
C GLU A 125 -22.13 8.89 -6.77
N GLN A 126 -22.18 10.22 -6.66
CA GLN A 126 -22.85 11.11 -7.62
C GLN A 126 -21.94 11.62 -8.74
N HIS A 127 -20.65 11.24 -8.75
CA HIS A 127 -19.64 11.78 -9.67
C HIS A 127 -19.64 13.31 -9.73
N SER A 128 -19.67 13.95 -8.55
CA SER A 128 -19.90 15.38 -8.40
C SER A 128 -18.77 16.22 -8.97
N GLY A 129 -19.09 17.03 -9.98
CA GLY A 129 -18.19 18.06 -10.50
C GLY A 129 -17.82 19.13 -9.49
N GLU A 130 -18.65 19.36 -8.46
CA GLU A 130 -18.33 20.32 -7.39
C GLU A 130 -17.17 19.84 -6.51
N LEU A 131 -17.04 18.54 -6.26
CA LEU A 131 -15.91 17.99 -5.53
C LEU A 131 -14.60 18.11 -6.35
N LEU A 132 -14.67 17.95 -7.67
CA LEU A 132 -13.55 18.20 -8.56
C LEU A 132 -13.16 19.69 -8.60
N LYS A 133 -14.14 20.61 -8.62
CA LYS A 133 -13.88 22.06 -8.49
C LYS A 133 -13.25 22.42 -7.15
N GLN A 134 -13.65 21.75 -6.07
CA GLN A 134 -13.02 21.92 -4.77
C GLN A 134 -11.54 21.49 -4.83
N LEU A 135 -11.23 20.34 -5.43
CA LEU A 135 -9.85 19.91 -5.63
C LEU A 135 -9.06 20.89 -6.50
N ASP A 136 -9.64 21.37 -7.59
CA ASP A 136 -9.06 22.39 -8.47
C ASP A 136 -8.70 23.66 -7.68
N THR A 137 -9.63 24.13 -6.83
CA THR A 137 -9.41 25.30 -5.95
C THR A 137 -8.26 25.08 -4.98
N LEU A 138 -8.14 23.89 -4.39
CA LEU A 138 -7.02 23.54 -3.51
C LEU A 138 -5.70 23.58 -4.29
N LEU A 139 -5.63 22.93 -5.45
CA LEU A 139 -4.42 22.87 -6.28
C LEU A 139 -4.00 24.25 -6.82
N ALA A 140 -4.96 25.10 -7.19
CA ALA A 140 -4.72 26.46 -7.66
C ALA A 140 -3.97 27.35 -6.64
N THR A 141 -3.99 27.00 -5.35
CA THR A 141 -3.19 27.71 -4.33
C THR A 141 -1.68 27.55 -4.51
N GLY A 142 -1.23 26.50 -5.21
CA GLY A 142 0.19 26.13 -5.35
C GLY A 142 0.83 25.56 -4.06
N VAL A 143 0.07 25.48 -2.96
CA VAL A 143 0.52 24.93 -1.68
C VAL A 143 0.68 23.43 -1.77
N TYR A 144 -0.33 22.73 -2.32
CA TYR A 144 -0.32 21.28 -2.43
C TYR A 144 0.61 20.83 -3.56
N LYS A 145 1.50 19.88 -3.26
CA LYS A 145 2.51 19.34 -4.19
C LYS A 145 2.12 18.00 -4.79
N GLY A 146 0.88 17.57 -4.58
CA GLY A 146 0.35 16.28 -5.00
C GLY A 146 -1.11 16.13 -4.62
N ILE A 147 -1.70 15.05 -5.09
CA ILE A 147 -3.07 14.64 -4.77
C ILE A 147 -2.98 13.29 -4.09
N GLY A 148 -3.69 13.11 -2.99
CA GLY A 148 -3.82 11.82 -2.33
C GLY A 148 -3.82 11.90 -0.80
N GLU A 149 -3.83 10.77 -0.10
CA GLU A 149 -4.15 9.46 -0.70
C GLU A 149 -5.59 9.46 -1.24
N ILE A 150 -5.81 8.88 -2.42
CA ILE A 150 -7.15 8.59 -2.97
C ILE A 150 -7.41 7.09 -2.85
N SER A 151 -8.28 6.71 -1.93
CA SER A 151 -8.59 5.32 -1.64
C SER A 151 -9.73 4.81 -2.52
N VAL A 152 -9.48 4.61 -3.81
CA VAL A 152 -10.55 4.34 -4.80
C VAL A 152 -11.08 2.90 -4.74
N ALA A 153 -10.21 1.93 -4.45
CA ALA A 153 -10.57 0.53 -4.24
C ALA A 153 -9.81 0.01 -3.01
N HIS A 154 -10.53 -0.31 -1.93
CA HIS A 154 -9.98 -0.67 -0.63
C HIS A 154 -10.91 -1.66 0.08
N PHE A 155 -10.38 -2.82 0.50
CA PHE A 155 -11.16 -3.83 1.23
C PHE A 155 -11.68 -3.29 2.58
N PRO A 156 -12.82 -3.78 3.10
CA PRO A 156 -13.30 -3.32 4.40
C PRO A 156 -12.26 -3.57 5.51
N SER A 157 -12.14 -2.63 6.45
CA SER A 157 -11.25 -2.77 7.59
C SER A 157 -11.85 -2.12 8.84
N THR A 158 -11.25 -2.36 10.01
CA THR A 158 -11.77 -1.82 11.27
C THR A 158 -11.77 -0.28 11.24
N GLY A 159 -12.97 0.31 11.18
CA GLY A 159 -13.16 1.76 11.13
C GLY A 159 -13.21 2.34 9.71
N PHE A 160 -13.11 1.52 8.66
CA PHE A 160 -13.25 1.95 7.27
C PHE A 160 -14.20 1.01 6.51
N ALA A 161 -15.27 1.58 5.97
CA ALA A 161 -16.14 0.86 5.05
C ALA A 161 -15.37 0.48 3.78
N GLU A 162 -15.80 -0.60 3.14
CA GLU A 162 -15.32 -0.94 1.81
C GLU A 162 -15.45 0.26 0.88
N THR A 163 -14.42 0.46 0.06
CA THR A 163 -14.47 1.41 -1.03
C THR A 163 -14.29 0.66 -2.32
N ASP A 164 -15.27 0.77 -3.22
CA ASP A 164 -15.27 0.09 -4.49
C ASP A 164 -15.81 1.03 -5.59
N PHE A 165 -15.07 2.11 -5.84
CA PHE A 165 -15.35 2.99 -6.97
C PHE A 165 -14.53 2.54 -8.19
N GLY A 166 -15.03 2.82 -9.39
CA GLY A 166 -14.31 2.47 -10.62
C GLY A 166 -12.97 3.20 -10.69
N VAL A 167 -11.87 2.45 -10.83
CA VAL A 167 -10.52 3.03 -10.95
C VAL A 167 -10.39 3.82 -12.25
N THR A 168 -11.16 3.47 -13.27
CA THR A 168 -11.32 4.19 -14.54
C THR A 168 -12.58 5.08 -14.59
N GLY A 169 -13.24 5.29 -13.44
CA GLY A 169 -14.48 6.06 -13.34
C GLY A 169 -14.29 7.58 -13.45
N PRO A 170 -15.39 8.35 -13.57
CA PRO A 170 -15.34 9.79 -13.82
C PRO A 170 -14.55 10.59 -12.77
N MET A 171 -14.68 10.22 -11.49
CA MET A 171 -13.94 10.88 -10.41
C MET A 171 -12.42 10.71 -10.55
N MET A 172 -11.96 9.49 -10.82
CA MET A 172 -10.53 9.23 -11.05
C MET A 172 -10.03 9.94 -12.31
N ILE A 173 -10.80 9.90 -13.40
CA ILE A 173 -10.45 10.63 -14.63
C ILE A 173 -10.28 12.12 -14.34
N GLY A 174 -11.24 12.75 -13.64
CA GLY A 174 -11.18 14.17 -13.29
C GLY A 174 -10.00 14.50 -12.36
N ILE A 175 -9.71 13.65 -11.38
CA ILE A 175 -8.53 13.80 -10.51
C ILE A 175 -7.24 13.79 -11.33
N LEU A 176 -7.09 12.83 -12.26
CA LEU A 176 -5.89 12.70 -13.08
C LEU A 176 -5.79 13.83 -14.13
N GLU A 177 -6.91 14.37 -14.62
CA GLU A 177 -6.93 15.57 -15.47
C GLU A 177 -6.43 16.81 -14.71
N LEU A 178 -6.88 17.01 -13.47
CA LEU A 178 -6.36 18.07 -12.61
C LEU A 178 -4.87 17.85 -12.29
N ALA A 179 -4.47 16.62 -11.97
CA ALA A 179 -3.07 16.28 -11.74
C ALA A 179 -2.17 16.64 -12.94
N ARG A 180 -2.63 16.35 -14.17
CA ARG A 180 -1.98 16.76 -15.41
C ARG A 180 -1.90 18.28 -15.53
N GLN A 181 -3.00 19.00 -15.31
CA GLN A 181 -3.07 20.45 -15.39
C GLN A 181 -2.06 21.13 -14.45
N TYR A 182 -2.00 20.67 -13.20
CA TYR A 182 -1.12 21.23 -12.18
C TYR A 182 0.28 20.61 -12.15
N LYS A 183 0.53 19.57 -12.95
CA LYS A 183 1.79 18.83 -13.03
C LYS A 183 2.24 18.26 -11.68
N VAL A 184 1.29 17.66 -10.96
CA VAL A 184 1.53 17.06 -9.64
C VAL A 184 1.28 15.56 -9.65
N PRO A 185 1.98 14.76 -8.82
CA PRO A 185 1.73 13.33 -8.69
C PRO A 185 0.37 13.03 -8.02
N VAL A 186 -0.17 11.84 -8.27
CA VAL A 186 -1.36 11.31 -7.59
C VAL A 186 -1.01 10.04 -6.83
N MET A 187 -1.23 10.03 -5.52
CA MET A 187 -1.12 8.83 -4.70
C MET A 187 -2.48 8.14 -4.53
N VAL A 188 -2.53 6.85 -4.84
CA VAL A 188 -3.75 6.04 -4.85
C VAL A 188 -3.60 4.78 -4.01
N HIS A 189 -4.66 4.45 -3.27
CA HIS A 189 -4.90 3.09 -2.79
C HIS A 189 -5.73 2.35 -3.83
N VAL A 190 -5.19 1.28 -4.38
CA VAL A 190 -5.89 0.39 -5.29
C VAL A 190 -5.54 -1.05 -4.90
N GLU A 191 -6.54 -1.83 -4.52
CA GLU A 191 -6.34 -3.26 -4.25
C GLU A 191 -5.79 -3.99 -5.49
N SER A 192 -4.91 -4.98 -5.26
CA SER A 192 -4.25 -5.74 -6.35
C SER A 192 -5.22 -6.50 -7.25
N THR A 193 -6.49 -6.64 -6.85
CA THR A 193 -7.57 -7.20 -7.68
C THR A 193 -7.96 -6.29 -8.85
N ARG A 194 -7.52 -5.02 -8.86
CA ARG A 194 -7.92 -4.00 -9.85
C ARG A 194 -6.78 -3.56 -10.77
N MET A 195 -5.73 -4.37 -10.91
CA MET A 195 -4.56 -4.01 -11.73
C MET A 195 -4.87 -3.82 -13.21
N ALA A 196 -5.89 -4.48 -13.76
CA ALA A 196 -6.32 -4.25 -15.13
C ALA A 196 -6.87 -2.82 -15.32
N GLU A 197 -7.67 -2.33 -14.38
CA GLU A 197 -8.21 -0.96 -14.42
C GLU A 197 -7.12 0.07 -14.13
N LEU A 198 -6.23 -0.20 -13.15
CA LEU A 198 -5.08 0.67 -12.89
C LEU A 198 -4.18 0.77 -14.13
N SER A 199 -3.94 -0.34 -14.84
CA SER A 199 -3.17 -0.38 -16.08
C SER A 199 -3.81 0.50 -17.17
N GLN A 200 -5.13 0.45 -17.33
CA GLN A 200 -5.87 1.32 -18.26
C GLN A 200 -5.76 2.80 -17.87
N LEU A 201 -5.89 3.11 -16.57
CA LEU A 201 -5.74 4.48 -16.07
C LEU A 201 -4.34 5.02 -16.36
N LEU A 202 -3.30 4.24 -16.06
CA LEU A 202 -1.90 4.61 -16.30
C LEU A 202 -1.60 4.84 -17.79
N GLN A 203 -2.16 4.01 -18.68
CA GLN A 203 -2.03 4.18 -20.13
C GLN A 203 -2.73 5.42 -20.66
N ARG A 204 -3.85 5.82 -20.04
CA ARG A 204 -4.60 7.04 -20.41
C ARG A 204 -3.90 8.32 -19.92
N PHE A 205 -3.12 8.23 -18.86
CA PHE A 205 -2.40 9.35 -18.26
C PHE A 205 -0.88 9.11 -18.18
N PRO A 206 -0.21 8.82 -19.32
CA PRO A 206 1.21 8.42 -19.32
C PRO A 206 2.16 9.55 -18.87
N ASP A 207 1.67 10.79 -18.84
CA ASP A 207 2.35 12.00 -18.44
C ASP A 207 2.16 12.37 -16.96
N VAL A 208 1.23 11.71 -16.26
CA VAL A 208 0.96 11.95 -14.84
C VAL A 208 1.65 10.89 -13.98
N PRO A 209 2.54 11.27 -13.05
CA PRO A 209 3.10 10.34 -12.09
C PRO A 209 2.01 9.82 -11.14
N VAL A 210 1.87 8.50 -11.06
CA VAL A 210 0.93 7.83 -10.15
C VAL A 210 1.73 7.03 -9.14
N ILE A 211 1.51 7.29 -7.85
CA ILE A 211 2.10 6.58 -6.74
C ILE A 211 1.08 5.55 -6.24
N TRP A 212 1.37 4.26 -6.42
CA TRP A 212 0.56 3.17 -5.90
C TRP A 212 1.04 2.83 -4.50
N ALA A 213 0.18 3.13 -3.52
CA ALA A 213 0.47 2.98 -2.10
C ALA A 213 0.38 1.52 -1.61
N HIS A 214 0.96 1.27 -0.44
CA HIS A 214 0.89 0.00 0.30
C HIS A 214 1.54 -1.17 -0.43
N GLY A 215 2.69 -0.89 -1.05
CA GLY A 215 3.50 -1.86 -1.75
C GLY A 215 4.16 -2.89 -0.85
N GLY A 216 4.56 -4.02 -1.44
CA GLY A 216 5.16 -5.13 -0.70
C GLY A 216 4.14 -6.14 -0.14
N TYR A 217 2.85 -5.91 -0.36
CA TYR A 217 1.76 -6.84 -0.06
C TYR A 217 1.07 -7.40 -1.31
N THR A 218 1.83 -7.54 -2.39
CA THR A 218 1.39 -8.09 -3.67
C THR A 218 2.38 -9.14 -4.17
N PRO A 219 2.00 -10.03 -5.10
CA PRO A 219 2.95 -10.93 -5.72
C PRO A 219 4.08 -10.16 -6.42
N LEU A 220 5.34 -10.55 -6.20
CA LEU A 220 6.51 -9.90 -6.81
C LEU A 220 6.39 -9.77 -8.34
N PHE A 221 5.91 -10.82 -9.01
CA PHE A 221 5.75 -10.81 -10.47
C PHE A 221 4.75 -9.75 -10.94
N LEU A 222 3.73 -9.46 -10.13
CA LEU A 222 2.69 -8.47 -10.45
C LEU A 222 3.26 -7.06 -10.31
N ALA A 223 3.95 -6.77 -9.21
CA ALA A 223 4.64 -5.49 -9.01
C ALA A 223 5.66 -5.23 -10.13
N ARG A 224 6.50 -6.22 -10.45
CA ARG A 224 7.46 -6.16 -11.57
C ARG A 224 6.76 -5.82 -12.89
N ARG A 225 5.73 -6.59 -13.26
CA ARG A 225 4.98 -6.38 -14.51
C ARG A 225 4.39 -4.98 -14.60
N MET A 226 3.76 -4.49 -13.52
CA MET A 226 3.15 -3.15 -13.50
C MET A 226 4.22 -2.07 -13.69
N LEU A 227 5.36 -2.17 -13.00
CA LEU A 227 6.46 -1.21 -13.12
C LEU A 227 7.12 -1.21 -14.50
N GLU A 228 7.22 -2.38 -15.15
CA GLU A 228 7.75 -2.52 -16.50
C GLU A 228 6.80 -1.97 -17.58
N GLN A 229 5.49 -2.17 -17.41
CA GLN A 229 4.48 -1.75 -18.39
C GLN A 229 4.15 -0.25 -18.33
N HIS A 230 4.34 0.39 -17.18
CA HIS A 230 3.86 1.76 -16.94
C HIS A 230 4.98 2.65 -16.42
N PRO A 231 5.70 3.41 -17.27
CA PRO A 231 6.81 4.28 -16.86
C PRO A 231 6.44 5.35 -15.83
N ASN A 232 5.17 5.74 -15.78
CA ASN A 232 4.62 6.76 -14.87
C ASN A 232 4.16 6.21 -13.51
N LEU A 233 4.24 4.90 -13.27
CA LEU A 233 3.88 4.30 -11.98
C LEU A 233 5.03 4.38 -10.97
N TYR A 234 4.78 4.61 -9.70
CA TYR A 234 5.75 4.54 -8.62
C TYR A 234 5.18 3.65 -7.53
N TYR A 235 5.98 2.75 -6.97
CA TYR A 235 5.55 1.78 -5.98
C TYR A 235 6.01 2.18 -4.59
N GLU A 236 5.07 2.57 -3.74
CA GLU A 236 5.33 3.14 -2.43
C GLU A 236 5.17 2.06 -1.36
N LEU A 237 6.20 1.85 -0.53
CA LEU A 237 6.35 0.66 0.30
C LEU A 237 5.82 0.81 1.74
N SER A 238 4.99 1.80 2.05
CA SER A 238 4.40 1.98 3.38
C SER A 238 3.49 0.82 3.80
N ALA A 239 3.02 0.86 5.05
CA ALA A 239 2.25 -0.20 5.70
C ALA A 239 2.95 -1.56 5.85
N ARG A 240 4.15 -1.77 5.26
CA ARG A 240 4.94 -3.03 5.27
C ARG A 240 5.42 -3.58 6.63
N THR A 241 4.94 -3.01 7.74
CA THR A 241 5.43 -3.26 9.10
C THR A 241 4.94 -4.59 9.68
N TRP A 242 4.00 -5.24 9.02
CA TRP A 242 3.38 -6.47 9.48
C TRP A 242 4.04 -7.66 8.80
N PRO A 243 4.71 -8.56 9.55
CA PRO A 243 5.23 -9.82 9.00
C PRO A 243 4.16 -10.64 8.28
N HIS A 244 2.94 -10.59 8.81
CA HIS A 244 1.72 -11.15 8.20
C HIS A 244 0.70 -10.03 8.05
N HIS A 245 0.48 -9.58 6.82
CA HIS A 245 -0.56 -8.58 6.56
C HIS A 245 -1.93 -9.24 6.65
N PRO A 246 -2.89 -8.68 7.41
CA PRO A 246 -4.17 -9.33 7.64
C PRO A 246 -5.00 -9.54 6.37
N ARG A 247 -4.75 -8.74 5.32
CA ARG A 247 -5.46 -8.81 4.02
C ARG A 247 -4.65 -9.48 2.91
N SER A 248 -3.35 -9.64 3.10
CA SER A 248 -2.43 -10.25 2.13
C SER A 248 -1.44 -11.18 2.83
N PRO A 249 -1.91 -12.17 3.62
CA PRO A 249 -1.03 -12.96 4.49
C PRO A 249 0.00 -13.77 3.70
N ASP A 250 -0.30 -14.09 2.44
CA ASP A 250 0.55 -14.88 1.54
C ASP A 250 1.60 -14.04 0.79
N TYR A 251 1.46 -12.72 0.80
CA TYR A 251 2.31 -11.82 0.05
C TYR A 251 2.90 -10.80 1.01
N THR A 252 4.12 -11.04 1.46
CA THR A 252 4.89 -10.08 2.25
C THR A 252 6.27 -9.89 1.64
N ILE A 253 6.70 -8.63 1.59
CA ILE A 253 8.05 -8.26 1.17
C ILE A 253 9.10 -8.71 2.19
N LEU A 254 8.68 -9.01 3.42
CA LEU A 254 9.54 -9.41 4.52
C LEU A 254 9.65 -10.94 4.60
N ARG A 255 10.87 -11.47 4.58
CA ARG A 255 11.19 -12.77 5.17
C ARG A 255 11.42 -12.57 6.67
N ASP A 256 11.16 -13.59 7.48
CA ASP A 256 11.38 -13.59 8.95
C ASP A 256 10.78 -12.41 9.75
N GLY A 257 9.88 -11.65 9.13
CA GLY A 257 9.24 -10.48 9.74
C GLY A 257 10.12 -9.23 9.84
N ALA A 258 11.34 -9.24 9.31
CA ALA A 258 12.23 -8.08 9.38
C ALA A 258 13.07 -7.86 8.11
N ARG A 259 13.66 -8.91 7.53
CA ARG A 259 14.53 -8.77 6.36
C ARG A 259 13.72 -8.76 5.07
N VAL A 260 14.16 -8.01 4.07
CA VAL A 260 13.51 -8.01 2.75
C VAL A 260 13.96 -9.28 1.99
N TRP A 261 13.05 -9.90 1.25
CA TRP A 261 13.40 -11.01 0.36
C TRP A 261 14.44 -10.57 -0.69
N PRO A 262 15.47 -11.39 -1.00
CA PRO A 262 16.49 -11.03 -1.99
C PRO A 262 15.94 -10.66 -3.37
N GLU A 263 14.87 -11.30 -3.81
CA GLU A 263 14.22 -11.08 -5.10
C GLU A 263 13.50 -9.73 -5.17
N TRP A 264 12.97 -9.27 -4.03
CA TRP A 264 12.42 -7.92 -3.88
C TRP A 264 13.53 -6.87 -3.86
N LEU A 265 14.63 -7.11 -3.13
CA LEU A 265 15.80 -6.24 -3.17
C LEU A 265 16.33 -6.11 -4.61
N ALA A 266 16.45 -7.22 -5.34
CA ALA A 266 16.89 -7.21 -6.73
C ALA A 266 16.00 -6.34 -7.63
N LEU A 267 14.68 -6.38 -7.47
CA LEU A 267 13.76 -5.50 -8.22
C LEU A 267 13.94 -4.02 -7.83
N ILE A 268 14.12 -3.72 -6.54
CA ILE A 268 14.35 -2.34 -6.08
C ILE A 268 15.68 -1.80 -6.62
N GLU A 269 16.74 -2.61 -6.58
CA GLU A 269 18.07 -2.28 -7.12
C GLU A 269 18.04 -2.08 -8.64
N GLU A 270 17.22 -2.84 -9.36
CA GLU A 270 17.05 -2.71 -10.81
C GLU A 270 16.31 -1.41 -11.20
N LYS A 271 15.36 -0.96 -10.36
CA LYS A 271 14.49 0.19 -10.65
C LYS A 271 14.37 1.17 -9.48
N PRO A 272 15.46 1.67 -8.87
CA PRO A 272 15.39 2.42 -7.62
C PRO A 272 14.67 3.77 -7.78
N GLY A 273 14.68 4.32 -8.99
CA GLY A 273 13.88 5.48 -9.39
C GLY A 273 12.37 5.27 -9.45
N ARG A 274 11.87 4.06 -9.13
CA ARG A 274 10.45 3.67 -9.22
C ARG A 274 9.87 3.22 -7.89
N PHE A 275 10.67 3.23 -6.82
CA PHE A 275 10.25 2.86 -5.48
C PHE A 275 10.34 4.06 -4.54
N LEU A 276 9.39 4.14 -3.62
CA LEU A 276 9.33 5.12 -2.55
C LEU A 276 9.18 4.39 -1.21
N VAL A 277 9.65 5.00 -0.13
CA VAL A 277 9.39 4.51 1.23
C VAL A 277 8.50 5.50 1.97
N GLY A 278 7.53 4.99 2.70
CA GLY A 278 6.75 5.73 3.66
C GLY A 278 6.43 4.88 4.88
N THR A 279 5.81 5.50 5.87
CA THR A 279 5.41 4.84 7.10
C THR A 279 3.96 4.40 7.08
N ASP A 280 3.08 5.15 6.41
CA ASP A 280 1.63 5.10 6.63
C ASP A 280 1.29 5.46 8.09
N ALA A 281 1.95 6.50 8.61
CA ALA A 281 1.71 6.99 9.96
C ALA A 281 0.28 7.55 10.08
N SER A 282 -0.44 7.09 11.10
CA SER A 282 -1.81 7.54 11.39
C SER A 282 -1.93 8.25 12.74
N HIS A 283 -0.86 8.28 13.53
CA HIS A 283 -0.83 8.84 14.87
C HIS A 283 -1.90 8.24 15.78
N ARG A 284 -2.15 6.93 15.64
CA ARG A 284 -2.99 6.17 16.58
C ARG A 284 -2.25 5.93 17.88
N SER A 285 -0.97 5.57 17.81
CA SER A 285 -0.06 5.50 18.95
C SER A 285 1.39 5.67 18.49
N ALA A 286 2.20 6.31 19.34
CA ALA A 286 3.63 6.51 19.04
C ALA A 286 4.35 5.16 18.84
N ALA A 287 4.05 4.14 19.66
CA ALA A 287 4.65 2.82 19.52
C ALA A 287 4.32 2.14 18.19
N SER A 288 3.09 2.31 17.68
CA SER A 288 2.71 1.73 16.39
C SER A 288 3.37 2.45 15.22
N ASP A 289 3.61 3.75 15.32
CA ASP A 289 4.27 4.48 14.25
C ASP A 289 5.80 4.33 14.33
N ASP A 290 6.38 4.24 15.53
CA ASP A 290 7.81 3.95 15.77
C ASP A 290 8.25 2.65 15.08
N SER A 291 7.44 1.58 15.13
CA SER A 291 7.75 0.33 14.41
C SER A 291 7.72 0.49 12.88
N LYS A 292 6.89 1.39 12.35
CA LYS A 292 6.85 1.70 10.90
C LYS A 292 8.13 2.42 10.47
N TYR A 293 8.59 3.38 11.25
CA TYR A 293 9.88 4.04 11.02
C TYR A 293 11.06 3.06 11.10
N ALA A 294 11.04 2.16 12.09
CA ALA A 294 12.04 1.09 12.20
C ALA A 294 12.03 0.16 10.97
N SER A 295 10.85 -0.18 10.45
CA SER A 295 10.69 -0.95 9.21
C SER A 295 11.26 -0.21 8.00
N VAL A 296 11.12 1.13 7.95
CA VAL A 296 11.75 1.96 6.92
C VAL A 296 13.26 1.89 6.98
N GLN A 297 13.85 2.12 8.15
CA GLN A 297 15.30 2.02 8.34
C GLN A 297 15.84 0.63 7.99
N GLY A 298 15.16 -0.43 8.43
CA GLY A 298 15.53 -1.81 8.12
C GLY A 298 15.54 -2.11 6.63
N CYS A 299 14.56 -1.61 5.89
CA CYS A 299 14.50 -1.72 4.43
C CYS A 299 15.66 -0.96 3.74
N LEU A 300 15.86 0.32 4.10
CA LEU A 300 16.89 1.16 3.50
C LEU A 300 18.31 0.62 3.75
N ALA A 301 18.56 0.06 4.94
CA ALA A 301 19.87 -0.49 5.31
C ALA A 301 20.30 -1.69 4.44
N GLN A 302 19.35 -2.37 3.78
CA GLN A 302 19.60 -3.53 2.92
C GLN A 302 19.88 -3.15 1.45
N LEU A 303 19.69 -1.88 1.07
CA LEU A 303 19.96 -1.39 -0.28
C LEU A 303 21.40 -0.92 -0.45
N SER A 304 21.92 -1.04 -1.67
CA SER A 304 23.17 -0.42 -2.11
C SER A 304 23.11 1.11 -1.94
N PRO A 305 24.23 1.82 -1.73
CA PRO A 305 24.20 3.27 -1.55
C PRO A 305 23.49 4.04 -2.68
N PRO A 306 23.71 3.72 -3.98
CA PRO A 306 23.00 4.39 -5.07
C PRO A 306 21.48 4.15 -5.06
N ALA A 307 21.04 2.89 -4.86
CA ALA A 307 19.62 2.57 -4.81
C ALA A 307 18.96 3.21 -3.58
N ARG A 308 19.63 3.14 -2.42
CA ARG A 308 19.19 3.75 -1.16
C ARG A 308 18.94 5.24 -1.32
N GLU A 309 19.84 5.99 -1.95
CA GLU A 309 19.66 7.44 -2.12
C GLU A 309 18.41 7.78 -2.95
N GLN A 310 18.17 7.06 -4.04
CA GLN A 310 16.97 7.26 -4.87
C GLN A 310 15.70 6.90 -4.09
N VAL A 311 15.65 5.71 -3.48
CA VAL A 311 14.48 5.18 -2.77
C VAL A 311 14.16 6.00 -1.52
N ALA A 312 15.19 6.41 -0.77
CA ALA A 312 15.01 7.18 0.45
C ALA A 312 14.56 8.62 0.18
N ARG A 313 15.08 9.27 -0.87
CA ARG A 313 14.91 10.73 -1.06
C ARG A 313 14.76 11.14 -2.52
N GLY A 314 15.71 10.76 -3.37
CA GLY A 314 15.90 11.36 -4.69
C GLY A 314 14.75 11.15 -5.67
N THR A 315 14.00 10.05 -5.56
CA THR A 315 12.82 9.81 -6.41
C THR A 315 11.67 10.74 -6.01
N LEU A 316 11.31 10.76 -4.72
CA LEU A 316 10.17 11.53 -4.25
C LEU A 316 10.38 13.03 -4.37
N LEU A 317 11.55 13.55 -3.97
CA LEU A 317 11.84 14.99 -4.05
C LEU A 317 11.69 15.50 -5.49
N ARG A 318 12.18 14.73 -6.47
CA ARG A 318 12.02 15.05 -7.90
C ARG A 318 10.56 15.04 -8.35
N LEU A 319 9.76 14.08 -7.88
CA LEU A 319 8.34 13.98 -8.20
C LEU A 319 7.54 15.20 -7.72
N VAL A 320 7.90 15.74 -6.56
CA VAL A 320 7.22 16.91 -5.97
C VAL A 320 7.89 18.24 -6.33
N GLY A 321 8.85 18.23 -7.25
CA GLY A 321 9.55 19.44 -7.73
C GLY A 321 10.46 20.09 -6.68
N MET A 322 10.97 19.31 -5.72
CA MET A 322 11.93 19.75 -4.71
C MET A 322 13.34 19.29 -5.09
N GLY A 323 14.33 20.14 -4.81
CA GLY A 323 15.74 19.79 -4.97
C GLY A 323 16.17 18.67 -4.00
N PRO A 324 17.22 17.90 -4.34
CA PRO A 324 17.80 16.90 -3.44
C PRO A 324 18.44 17.52 -2.18
#